data_AF-A0A3D5YHY9-F1
#
_entry.id   AF-A0A3D5YHY9-F1
#
_cell.length_a   1.000
_cell.length_b   1.000
_cell.length_c   1.000
_cell.angle_alpha   90.00
_cell.angle_beta   90.00
_cell.angle_gamma   90.00
#
_symmetry.space_group_name_H-M   'P 1'
#
loop_
_entity.id
_entity.type
_entity.pdbx_description
1 polymer ?
#
loop_
_entity_poly.entity_id
_entity_poly.type
_entity_poly.pdbx_seq_one_letter_code
_entity_poly.pdbx_strand_id
1 'polypeptide(L)' 'MGGQQYLKFKTFERAREQGFTTFDLMGGAPTGFPEHELTSVSAFKESIGGKKIEYTGNFDIILNPRLYKIFKRLFTLKK' A
#
# COMPACT_ATOMS: atom_id res chain seq x y z
N MET A 1 -23.01 4.28 12.18
CA MET A 1 -21.86 3.88 11.33
C MET A 1 -21.78 4.89 10.19
N GLY A 2 -20.63 5.51 9.92
CA GLY A 2 -20.53 6.46 8.80
C GLY A 2 -20.58 5.74 7.45
N GLY A 3 -20.91 6.47 6.36
CA GLY A 3 -21.12 5.87 5.03
C GLY A 3 -19.91 5.13 4.48
N GLN A 4 -18.70 5.68 4.70
CA GLN A 4 -17.44 5.04 4.29
C GLN A 4 -17.22 3.70 5.01
N GLN A 5 -17.53 3.62 6.30
CA GLN A 5 -17.40 2.39 7.08
C GLN A 5 -18.43 1.34 6.62
N TYR A 6 -19.67 1.76 6.36
CA TYR A 6 -20.73 0.87 5.85
C TYR A 6 -20.35 0.24 4.51
N LEU A 7 -19.84 1.02 3.57
CA LEU A 7 -19.40 0.52 2.27
C LEU A 7 -18.33 -0.56 2.41
N LYS A 8 -17.30 -0.33 3.24
CA LYS A 8 -16.25 -1.34 3.47
C LYS A 8 -16.81 -2.63 4.06
N PHE A 9 -17.72 -2.52 5.04
CA PHE A 9 -18.37 -3.68 5.64
C PHE A 9 -19.17 -4.50 4.61
N LYS A 10 -19.99 -3.84 3.78
CA LYS A 10 -20.74 -4.52 2.71
C LYS A 10 -19.82 -5.17 1.68
N THR A 11 -18.67 -4.56 1.40
CA THR A 11 -17.66 -5.16 0.52
C THR A 11 -17.05 -6.42 1.12
N PHE A 12 -16.71 -6.42 2.41
CA PHE A 12 -16.18 -7.62 3.09
C PHE A 12 -17.22 -8.73 3.15
N GLU A 13 -18.48 -8.40 3.44
CA GLU A 13 -19.58 -9.36 3.45
C GLU A 13 -19.74 -10.03 2.08
N ARG A 14 -19.77 -9.24 1.00
CA ARG A 14 -19.85 -9.75 -0.37
C ARG A 14 -18.66 -10.64 -0.73
N ALA A 15 -17.44 -10.27 -0.33
CA ALA A 15 -16.26 -11.09 -0.57
C ALA A 15 -16.37 -12.45 0.14
N ARG A 16 -16.84 -12.46 1.38
CA ARG A 16 -17.09 -13.69 2.15
C ARG A 16 -18.17 -14.56 1.48
N GLU A 17 -19.27 -13.97 1.03
CA GLU A 17 -20.35 -14.68 0.30
C GLU A 17 -19.84 -15.36 -0.98
N GLN A 18 -18.80 -14.79 -1.60
CA GLN A 18 -18.14 -15.34 -2.79
C GLN A 18 -17.03 -16.36 -2.46
N GLY A 19 -16.83 -16.69 -1.18
CA GLY A 19 -15.84 -17.69 -0.76
C GLY A 19 -14.41 -17.17 -0.62
N PHE A 20 -14.18 -15.85 -0.69
CA PHE A 20 -12.85 -15.29 -0.45
C PHE A 20 -12.47 -15.38 1.03
N THR A 21 -11.24 -15.82 1.31
CA THR A 21 -10.69 -15.98 2.66
C THR A 21 -9.79 -14.82 3.10
N THR A 22 -9.39 -13.98 2.15
CA THR A 22 -8.51 -12.82 2.38
C THR A 22 -9.03 -11.62 1.60
N PHE A 23 -8.86 -10.42 2.17
CA PHE A 23 -9.21 -9.17 1.52
C PHE A 23 -8.02 -8.22 1.56
N ASP A 24 -7.57 -7.75 0.39
CA ASP A 24 -6.46 -6.80 0.30
C ASP A 24 -6.93 -5.39 0.64
N LEU A 25 -6.40 -4.83 1.72
CA LEU A 25 -6.69 -3.47 2.16
C LEU A 25 -5.81 -2.42 1.47
N MET A 26 -4.92 -2.83 0.56
CA MET A 26 -3.99 -2.00 -0.21
C MET A 26 -2.93 -1.29 0.64
N GLY A 27 -2.09 -0.48 -0.01
CA GLY A 27 -0.92 0.17 0.60
C GLY A 27 -1.22 1.08 1.80
N GLY A 28 -0.26 1.15 2.72
CA GLY A 28 -0.27 2.03 3.88
C GLY A 28 1.08 2.72 4.04
N ALA A 29 1.34 3.30 5.21
CA ALA A 29 2.64 3.84 5.56
C ALA A 29 3.71 2.73 5.54
N PRO A 30 4.92 3.00 5.05
CA PRO A 30 6.05 2.07 5.13
C PRO A 30 6.46 1.81 6.59
N THR A 31 7.07 0.66 6.89
CA THR A 31 7.51 0.35 8.28
C THR A 31 8.71 1.19 8.66
N GLY A 32 8.74 1.65 9.91
CA GLY A 32 9.79 2.54 10.41
C GLY A 32 9.59 4.03 10.11
N PHE A 33 8.45 4.42 9.54
CA PHE A 33 8.13 5.83 9.23
C PHE A 33 6.89 6.31 10.02
N PRO A 34 7.02 6.62 11.32
CA PRO A 34 5.88 7.00 12.16
C PRO A 34 5.21 8.32 11.71
N GLU A 35 6.00 9.26 11.19
CA GLU A 35 5.52 10.57 10.70
C GLU A 35 4.97 10.52 9.25
N HIS A 36 4.76 9.33 8.69
CA HIS A 36 4.24 9.22 7.32
C HIS A 36 2.78 9.69 7.26
N GLU A 37 2.41 10.38 6.18
CA GLU A 37 1.04 10.90 5.98
C GLU A 37 -0.07 9.82 6.02
N LEU A 38 0.31 8.56 5.80
CA LEU A 38 -0.56 7.39 5.80
C LEU A 38 -0.57 6.61 7.11
N THR A 39 0.07 7.11 8.17
CA THR A 39 0.11 6.42 9.47
C THR A 39 -1.30 6.17 10.02
N SER A 40 -2.18 7.17 10.00
CA SER A 40 -3.59 7.02 10.43
C SER A 40 -4.38 6.04 9.55
N VAL A 41 -4.09 6.00 8.25
CA VAL A 41 -4.72 5.04 7.33
C VAL A 41 -4.27 3.60 7.65
N SER A 42 -3.01 3.43 8.03
CA SER A 42 -2.44 2.12 8.41
C SER A 42 -3.04 1.66 9.74
N ALA A 43 -3.09 2.54 10.74
CA ALA A 43 -3.70 2.27 12.03
C ALA A 43 -5.18 1.87 11.91
N PHE A 44 -5.94 2.52 11.01
CA PHE A 44 -7.32 2.13 10.72
C PHE A 44 -7.43 0.71 10.12
N LYS A 45 -6.52 0.35 9.21
CA LYS A 45 -6.53 -0.99 8.58
C LYS A 45 -6.16 -2.08 9.58
N GLU A 46 -5.21 -1.81 10.46
CA GLU A 46 -4.79 -2.72 11.52
C GLU A 46 -5.89 -2.90 12.57
N SER A 47 -6.63 -1.84 12.92
CA SER A 47 -7.72 -1.92 13.92
C SER A 47 -8.90 -2.79 13.49
N ILE A 48 -9.08 -3.04 12.19
CA ILE A 48 -10.09 -3.95 11.64
C ILE A 48 -9.54 -5.36 11.35
N GLY A 49 -8.38 -5.70 11.91
CA GLY A 49 -7.74 -7.02 11.76
C GLY A 49 -6.86 -7.16 10.51
N GLY A 50 -6.60 -6.07 9.79
CA GLY A 50 -5.65 -6.06 8.69
C GLY A 50 -4.23 -6.33 9.19
N LYS A 51 -3.44 -7.03 8.35
CA LYS A 51 -2.03 -7.30 8.62
C LYS A 51 -1.18 -6.60 7.58
N LYS A 52 -0.09 -5.98 8.03
CA LYS A 52 0.88 -5.36 7.14
C LYS A 52 1.78 -6.43 6.53
N ILE A 53 1.89 -6.42 5.21
CA ILE A 53 2.78 -7.30 4.44
C ILE A 53 3.77 -6.42 3.70
N GLU A 54 5.05 -6.62 3.94
CA GLU A 54 6.12 -5.94 3.20
C GLU A 54 6.60 -6.78 2.05
N TYR A 55 6.46 -6.24 0.84
CA TYR A 55 7.03 -6.83 -0.36
C TYR A 55 8.48 -6.39 -0.53
N THR A 56 9.25 -7.15 -1.31
CA THR A 56 10.68 -6.94 -1.57
C THR A 56 11.02 -5.66 -2.35
N GLY A 57 10.08 -4.74 -2.50
CA GLY A 57 10.22 -3.51 -3.28
C GLY A 57 10.24 -3.77 -4.79
N ASN A 58 10.79 -2.82 -5.53
CA ASN A 58 10.89 -2.88 -6.98
C ASN A 58 12.33 -3.19 -7.40
N PHE A 59 12.48 -4.03 -8.42
CA PHE A 59 13.77 -4.37 -9.01
C PHE A 59 13.78 -3.95 -10.49
N ASP A 60 14.81 -3.21 -10.88
CA ASP A 60 14.96 -2.72 -12.25
C ASP A 60 15.97 -3.59 -13.03
N ILE A 61 15.57 -4.12 -14.19
CA ILE A 61 16.50 -4.72 -15.16
C ILE A 61 17.06 -3.59 -16.02
N ILE A 62 18.35 -3.30 -15.85
CA ILE A 62 18.99 -2.16 -16.51
C ILE A 62 19.46 -2.55 -17.92
N LEU A 63 18.72 -2.10 -18.94
CA LEU A 63 19.06 -2.35 -20.35
C LEU A 63 20.17 -1.42 -20.88
N ASN A 64 20.20 -0.17 -20.41
CA ASN A 64 21.24 0.80 -20.75
C ASN A 64 21.76 1.52 -19.48
N PRO A 65 22.97 1.18 -19.00
CA PRO A 65 23.50 1.75 -17.76
C PRO A 65 23.71 3.27 -17.80
N ARG A 66 24.01 3.85 -18.96
CA ARG A 66 24.25 5.30 -19.08
C ARG A 66 22.94 6.08 -18.97
N LEU A 67 21.94 5.68 -19.74
CA LEU A 67 20.61 6.31 -19.70
C LEU A 67 19.96 6.16 -18.32
N TYR A 68 20.06 4.97 -17.71
CA TYR A 68 19.49 4.74 -16.38
C TYR A 68 20.14 5.65 -15.32
N LYS A 69 21.47 5.82 -15.34
CA LYS A 69 22.17 6.74 -14.43
C LYS A 69 21.73 8.19 -14.62
N ILE A 70 21.59 8.65 -15.86
CA ILE A 70 21.12 10.02 -16.15
C ILE A 70 19.69 10.20 -15.63
N PHE A 71 18.79 9.26 -15.96
CA PHE A 71 17.41 9.27 -15.50
C PHE A 71 17.30 9.33 -13.97
N LYS A 72 18.01 8.44 -13.25
CA LYS A 72 17.97 8.41 -11.78
C LYS A 72 18.47 9.72 -11.18
N ARG A 73 19.54 10.32 -11.72
CA ARG A 73 20.06 11.62 -11.26
C ARG A 73 19.04 12.75 -11.47
N LEU A 74 18.43 12.83 -12.65
CA LEU A 74 17.42 13.85 -12.95
C LEU A 74 16.18 13.67 -12.06
N PHE A 75 15.76 12.43 -11.81
CA PHE A 75 14.62 12.15 -10.95
C PHE A 75 14.86 12.52 -9.49
N THR A 76 16.06 12.27 -8.97
CA THR A 76 16.43 12.66 -7.60
C THR A 76 16.46 14.18 -7.42
N LEU A 77 16.87 14.95 -8.44
CA LEU A 77 16.91 16.43 -8.38
C LEU A 77 15.53 17.08 -8.47
N LYS A 78 14.51 16.36 -8.95
CA LYS A 78 13.14 16.87 -9.11
C LYS A 78 12.31 16.72 -7.82
N LYS A 79 12.81 15.97 -6.85
CA LYS A 79 12.13 15.66 -5.59
C LYS A 79 12.64 16.58 -4.48
#